data_AF-A0A0R3RLQ5-F1
#
_entry.id   AF-A0A0R3RLQ5-F1
#
_cell.length_a   1.000
_cell.length_b   1.000
_cell.length_c   1.000
_cell.angle_alpha   90.00
_cell.angle_beta   90.00
_cell.angle_gamma   90.00
#
_symmetry.space_group_name_H-M   'P 1'
#
loop_
_entity.id
_entity.type
_entity.pdbx_description
1 polymer ?
#
loop_
_entity_poly.entity_id
_entity_poly.type
_entity_poly.pdbx_seq_one_letter_code
_entity_poly.pdbx_strand_id
1 'polypeptide(L)' 'MSRSCEGGSSNSKDFVCQKFICEGGKSPFVLRTCANKRLGCLAGPAICRFSGGTGSCARCDKNNCNL' A
#
# COMPACT_ATOMS: atom_id res chain seq x y z
N MET A 1 -1.45 -0.32 -21.74
CA MET A 1 -0.52 0.67 -21.16
C MET A 1 -0.74 0.72 -19.67
N SER A 2 0.29 0.38 -18.89
CA SER A 2 0.21 0.19 -17.45
C SER A 2 0.21 1.55 -16.74
N ARG A 3 -0.96 2.01 -16.30
CA ARG A 3 -1.15 3.24 -15.55
C ARG A 3 -0.62 3.09 -14.11
N SER A 4 0.70 3.21 -13.95
CA SER A 4 1.36 3.46 -12.67
C SER A 4 0.77 4.75 -12.07
N CYS A 5 -0.03 4.65 -11.01
CA CYS A 5 -0.45 5.78 -10.16
C CYS A 5 -0.61 7.11 -10.92
N GLU A 6 -1.47 7.15 -11.94
CA GLU A 6 -1.37 8.12 -13.05
C GLU A 6 -1.94 9.52 -12.74
N GLY A 7 -2.00 9.90 -11.46
CA GLY A 7 -2.60 11.15 -11.01
C GLY A 7 -1.64 12.31 -10.77
N GLY A 8 -0.32 12.15 -10.95
CA GLY A 8 0.60 13.20 -10.52
C GLY A 8 1.99 13.17 -11.15
N SER A 9 2.16 14.02 -12.17
CA SER A 9 3.44 14.53 -12.69
C SER A 9 4.39 13.51 -13.33
N SER A 10 5.18 13.98 -14.31
CA SER A 10 6.08 13.24 -15.21
C SER A 10 7.18 12.37 -14.57
N ASN A 11 7.18 12.18 -13.24
CA ASN A 11 8.12 11.34 -12.48
C ASN A 11 7.49 10.02 -11.97
N SER A 12 6.49 9.51 -12.67
CA SER A 12 5.64 8.37 -12.29
C SER A 12 6.36 7.00 -12.23
N LYS A 13 7.67 6.92 -12.48
CA LYS A 13 8.48 5.68 -12.39
C LYS A 13 8.98 5.35 -10.98
N ASP A 14 8.86 6.29 -10.05
CA ASP A 14 9.26 6.08 -8.66
C ASP A 14 8.09 5.71 -7.76
N PHE A 15 6.85 5.75 -8.25
CA PHE A 15 5.66 5.41 -7.46
C PHE A 15 5.06 4.09 -7.92
N VAL A 16 4.72 3.24 -6.96
CA VAL A 16 4.11 1.92 -7.16
C VAL A 16 2.86 1.80 -6.31
N CYS A 17 1.93 0.95 -6.76
CA CYS A 17 0.78 0.56 -5.96
C CYS A 17 1.26 -0.30 -4.79
N GLN A 18 0.76 0.00 -3.61
CA GLN A 18 1.01 -0.76 -2.39
C GLN A 18 -0.32 -1.15 -1.76
N LYS A 19 -0.37 -2.38 -1.23
CA LYS A 19 -1.50 -2.93 -0.49
C LYS A 19 -1.01 -3.31 0.89
N PHE A 20 -1.61 -2.74 1.91
CA PHE A 20 -1.39 -3.15 3.29
C PHE A 20 -2.64 -3.87 3.78
N ILE A 21 -2.46 -5.07 4.31
CA ILE A 21 -3.53 -5.89 4.88
C ILE A 21 -3.26 -5.97 6.37
N CYS A 22 -4.20 -5.48 7.19
CA CYS A 22 -4.19 -5.69 8.62
C CYS A 22 -5.15 -6.83 8.98
N GLU A 23 -4.60 -7.90 9.57
CA GLU A 23 -5.35 -9.05 10.03
C GLU A 23 -5.33 -9.12 11.56
N GLY A 24 -6.44 -9.58 12.14
CA GLY A 24 -6.62 -9.62 13.60
C GLY A 24 -6.78 -8.23 14.23
N GLY A 25 -6.66 -8.18 15.56
CA GLY A 25 -6.90 -6.97 16.33
C GLY A 25 -8.37 -6.56 16.41
N LYS A 26 -8.64 -5.38 16.97
CA LYS A 26 -10.00 -4.83 17.12
C LYS A 26 -10.65 -4.38 15.80
N SER A 27 -9.87 -4.17 14.74
CA SER A 27 -10.37 -3.60 13.49
C SER A 27 -9.50 -4.05 12.31
N PRO A 28 -9.87 -5.14 11.62
CA PRO A 28 -9.19 -5.53 10.39
C PRO A 28 -9.49 -4.53 9.27
N PHE A 29 -8.50 -4.22 8.44
CA PHE A 29 -8.65 -3.27 7.32
C PHE A 29 -7.65 -3.54 6.21
N VAL A 30 -7.95 -3.00 5.03
CA VAL A 30 -7.06 -3.02 3.88
C VAL A 30 -6.81 -1.58 3.42
N LEU A 31 -5.56 -1.15 3.38
CA LEU A 31 -5.16 0.14 2.80
C LEU A 31 -4.54 -0.09 1.43
N ARG A 32 -5.05 0.65 0.44
CA ARG A 32 -4.52 0.67 -0.92
C ARG A 32 -3.97 2.05 -1.17
N THR A 33 -2.67 2.16 -1.41
CA THR A 33 -1.99 3.47 -1.57
C THR A 33 -1.05 3.47 -2.77
N CYS A 34 -0.76 4.65 -3.28
CA CYS A 34 0.33 4.89 -4.20
C CYS A 34 1.46 5.56 -3.42
N ALA A 35 2.62 4.92 -3.35
CA ALA A 35 3.76 5.44 -2.62
C ALA A 35 5.05 5.20 -3.39
N ASN A 36 6.09 5.94 -3.05
CA ASN A 36 7.39 5.77 -3.66
C ASN A 36 7.86 4.32 -3.45
N LYS A 37 8.42 3.66 -4.47
CA LYS A 37 8.93 2.27 -4.41
C LYS A 37 9.99 2.07 -3.32
N ARG A 38 10.69 3.15 -2.93
CA ARG A 38 11.66 3.15 -1.83
C ARG A 38 10.99 3.21 -0.45
N LEU A 39 9.76 3.72 -0.37
CA LEU A 39 8.96 3.78 0.86
C LEU A 39 8.07 2.53 0.95
N GLY A 40 7.95 1.93 2.13
CA GLY A 40 6.97 0.85 2.39
C GLY A 40 5.58 1.39 2.69
N CYS A 41 4.62 0.52 3.00
CA CYS A 41 3.25 0.92 3.34
C CYS A 41 3.25 1.90 4.52
N LEU A 42 3.12 3.20 4.22
CA LEU A 42 3.10 4.25 5.21
C LEU A 42 1.79 4.18 6.01
N ALA A 43 1.88 4.49 7.31
CA ALA A 43 0.80 4.49 8.31
C ALA A 43 0.12 3.13 8.63
N GLY A 44 0.00 2.21 7.68
CA GLY A 44 -0.68 0.91 7.88
C GLY A 44 -0.15 0.08 9.07
N PRO A 45 1.17 -0.20 9.15
CA PRO A 45 1.74 -1.02 10.22
C PRO A 45 1.50 -0.43 11.62
N ALA A 46 1.62 0.89 11.77
CA ALA A 46 1.45 1.57 13.05
C ALA A 46 -0.01 1.47 13.55
N ILE A 47 -0.98 1.72 12.65
CA ILE A 47 -2.41 1.64 12.97
C ILE A 47 -2.81 0.19 13.26
N CYS A 48 -2.33 -0.76 12.45
CA CYS A 48 -2.62 -2.18 12.65
C CYS A 48 -2.10 -2.69 14.00
N ARG A 49 -0.86 -2.33 14.35
CA ARG A 49 -0.24 -2.69 15.62
C ARG A 49 -0.97 -2.03 16.80
N PHE A 50 -1.42 -0.78 16.66
CA PHE A 50 -2.22 -0.10 17.68
C PHE A 50 -3.55 -0.83 17.95
N SER A 51 -4.17 -1.39 16.91
CA SER A 51 -5.38 -2.21 17.04
C SER A 51 -5.12 -3.63 17.56
N GLY A 52 -3.87 -4.02 17.81
CA GLY A 52 -3.49 -5.38 18.22
C GLY A 52 -3.51 -6.40 17.07
N GLY A 53 -3.50 -5.93 15.82
CA GLY A 53 -3.43 -6.77 14.63
C GLY A 53 -1.99 -6.96 14.14
N THR A 54 -1.84 -7.89 13.19
CA THR A 54 -0.59 -8.10 12.45
C THR A 54 -0.84 -7.71 11.00
N GLY A 55 0.09 -6.93 10.44
CA GLY A 55 -0.07 -6.36 9.12
C GLY A 55 1.00 -6.79 8.14
N SER A 56 0.59 -7.02 6.89
CA SER A 56 1.46 -7.38 5.77
C SER A 56 1.39 -6.31 4.68
N CYS A 57 2.55 -5.87 4.20
CA CYS A 57 2.67 -4.92 3.10
C CYS A 57 3.11 -5.63 1.82
N ALA A 58 2.27 -5.58 0.79
CA ALA A 58 2.60 -6.01 -0.56
C ALA A 58 2.86 -4.80 -1.44
N ARG A 59 4.07 -4.72 -2.00
CA ARG A 59 4.37 -3.80 -3.10
C ARG A 59 4.03 -4.49 -4.41
N CYS A 60 3.48 -3.73 -5.33
CA CYS A 60 3.15 -4.27 -6.62
C CYS A 60 3.72 -3.43 -7.75
N ASP A 61 4.51 -4.09 -8.59
CA ASP A 61 4.96 -3.54 -9.86
C ASP A 61 3.94 -3.73 -11.00
N LYS A 62 2.80 -4.39 -10.72
CA LYS A 62 1.75 -4.67 -11.73
C LYS A 62 0.47 -3.88 -11.47
N ASN A 63 -0.18 -3.47 -12.57
CA ASN A 63 -1.53 -2.90 -12.56
C ASN A 63 -2.52 -3.86 -11.86
N ASN A 64 -3.44 -3.30 -11.07
CA ASN A 64 -4.54 -4.03 -10.41
C ASN A 64 -4.11 -5.15 -9.44
N CYS A 65 -2.84 -5.20 -9.04
CA CYS A 65 -2.38 -6.18 -8.05
C CYS A 65 -3.06 -6.06 -6.68
N ASN A 66 -3.68 -4.90 -6.44
CA ASN A 66 -4.25 -4.52 -5.17
C ASN A 66 -5.77 -4.72 -5.18
N LEU A 67 -6.32 -5.34 -6.23
CA LEU A 67 -7.71 -5.82 -6.26
C LEU A 67 -7.99 -6.77 -5.09
#